data_AF-R9JGN2-F1
#
_entry.id   AF-R9JGN2-F1
#
_cell.length_a   1.000
_cell.length_b   1.000
_cell.length_c   1.000
_cell.angle_alpha   90.00
_cell.angle_beta   90.00
_cell.angle_gamma   90.00
#
_symmetry.space_group_name_H-M   'P 1'
#
loop_
_entity.id
_entity.type
_entity.pdbx_description
1 polymer ?
#
loop_
_entity_poly.entity_id
_entity_poly.type
_entity_poly.pdbx_seq_one_letter_code
_entity_poly.pdbx_strand_id
1 'polypeptide(L)' 'MTIDTNTMISITEANQNFSKAAKVVDEHGTAVILKNNVPRYLVIDFSSAEKEKVANNEDVFAISERLIKRNMEAYKVLAK' A
#
# COMPACT_ATOMS: atom_id res chain seq x y z
N MET A 1 7.34 -3.13 5.94
CA MET A 1 6.02 -2.51 6.21
C MET A 1 5.94 -2.26 7.70
N THR A 2 5.93 -1.00 8.11
CA THR A 2 5.69 -0.61 9.51
C THR A 2 4.18 -0.61 9.68
N ILE A 3 3.61 -1.67 10.26
CA ILE A 3 2.17 -1.73 10.50
C ILE A 3 1.91 -0.87 11.75
N ASP A 4 1.21 0.24 11.57
CA ASP A 4 0.82 1.10 12.67
C ASP A 4 -0.20 0.38 13.55
N THR A 5 0.16 0.12 14.80
CA THR A 5 -0.68 -0.64 15.72
C THR A 5 -1.99 0.07 16.04
N ASN A 6 -2.07 1.39 15.82
CA ASN A 6 -3.27 2.19 16.04
C ASN A 6 -4.38 1.91 15.01
N THR A 7 -4.03 1.29 13.89
CA THR A 7 -4.97 0.94 12.82
C THR A 7 -5.53 -0.48 12.94
N MET A 8 -5.15 -1.23 13.99
CA MET A 8 -5.59 -2.61 14.18
C MET A 8 -6.91 -2.68 14.95
N ILE A 9 -7.90 -3.32 14.35
CA ILE A 9 -9.26 -3.47 14.89
C ILE A 9 -9.61 -4.96 14.94
N SER A 10 -10.23 -5.42 16.02
CA SER A 10 -10.71 -6.81 16.05
C SER A 10 -11.92 -7.01 15.12
N ILE A 11 -12.09 -8.21 14.57
CA ILE A 11 -13.26 -8.53 13.73
C ILE A 11 -14.58 -8.32 14.47
N THR A 12 -14.59 -8.58 15.78
CA THR A 12 -15.76 -8.36 16.64
C THR A 12 -16.12 -6.87 16.71
N GLU A 13 -15.13 -6.01 16.91
CA GLU A 13 -15.31 -4.56 16.99
C GLU A 13 -15.74 -3.97 15.64
N ALA A 14 -15.09 -4.38 14.56
CA ALA A 14 -15.46 -3.96 13.20
C ALA A 14 -16.90 -4.38 12.84
N ASN A 15 -17.34 -5.56 13.29
CA ASN A 15 -18.70 -6.05 13.07
C ASN A 15 -19.74 -5.33 13.93
N GLN A 16 -19.39 -4.92 15.15
CA GLN A 16 -20.28 -4.20 16.05
C GLN A 16 -20.44 -2.72 15.66
N ASN A 17 -19.38 -2.09 15.17
CA ASN A 17 -19.41 -0.69 14.76
C ASN A 17 -18.47 -0.42 13.59
N PHE A 18 -18.95 -0.74 12.38
CA PHE A 18 -18.17 -0.52 11.17
C PHE A 18 -17.84 0.97 10.93
N SER A 19 -18.69 1.90 11.36
CA SER A 19 -18.42 3.34 11.26
C SER A 19 -17.16 3.74 12.04
N LYS A 20 -16.83 3.04 13.12
CA LYS A 20 -15.56 3.26 13.83
C LYS A 20 -14.36 2.82 12.99
N ALA A 21 -14.45 1.68 12.32
CA ALA A 21 -13.42 1.22 11.40
C ALA A 21 -13.24 2.17 10.21
N ALA A 22 -14.34 2.69 9.66
CA ALA A 22 -14.30 3.69 8.59
C ALA A 22 -13.60 4.99 9.03
N LYS A 23 -13.86 5.49 10.25
CA LYS A 23 -13.13 6.67 10.77
C LYS A 23 -11.63 6.44 10.90
N VAL A 24 -11.20 5.26 11.34
CA VAL A 24 -9.77 4.92 11.41
C VAL A 24 -9.15 4.96 10.01
N VAL A 25 -9.87 4.49 8.99
CA VAL A 25 -9.46 4.61 7.59
C VAL A 25 -9.42 6.07 7.13
N ASP A 26 -10.41 6.89 7.48
CA ASP A 26 -10.42 8.31 7.11
C ASP A 26 -9.23 9.08 7.73
N GLU A 27 -8.81 8.70 8.95
CA GLU A 27 -7.71 9.35 9.68
C GLU A 27 -6.32 8.84 9.28
N HIS A 28 -6.16 7.52 9.11
CA HIS A 28 -4.86 6.87 8.93
C HIS A 28 -4.68 6.26 7.53
N GLY A 29 -5.68 6.39 6.64
CA GLY A 29 -5.71 5.86 5.29
C GLY A 29 -6.04 4.37 5.19
N THR A 30 -5.76 3.58 6.24
CA THR A 30 -6.01 2.13 6.26
C THR A 30 -6.39 1.64 7.66
N ALA A 31 -7.13 0.54 7.71
CA ALA A 31 -7.41 -0.20 8.94
C ALA A 31 -7.21 -1.71 8.72
N VAL A 32 -6.51 -2.35 9.64
CA VAL A 32 -6.23 -3.79 9.62
C VAL A 32 -7.21 -4.50 10.54
N ILE A 33 -8.01 -5.43 10.01
CA ILE A 33 -8.93 -6.22 10.81
C ILE A 33 -8.27 -7.55 11.21
N LEU A 34 -8.22 -7.79 12.51
CA LEU A 34 -7.70 -9.00 13.14
C LEU A 34 -8.80 -10.03 13.38
N LYS A 35 -8.59 -11.29 12.99
CA LYS A 35 -9.42 -12.43 13.39
C LYS A 35 -8.59 -13.37 14.25
N ASN A 36 -9.01 -13.62 15.49
CA ASN A 36 -8.24 -14.40 16.47
C ASN A 36 -6.80 -13.87 16.66
N ASN A 37 -6.66 -12.54 16.80
CA ASN A 37 -5.37 -11.83 16.89
C ASN A 37 -4.43 -11.97 15.67
N VAL A 38 -4.93 -12.49 14.55
CA VAL A 38 -4.18 -12.59 13.30
C VAL A 38 -4.74 -11.59 12.28
N PRO A 39 -3.92 -10.73 11.67
CA PRO A 39 -4.33 -9.86 10.58
C PRO A 39 -4.93 -10.67 9.43
N ARG A 40 -6.17 -10.37 9.04
CA ARG A 40 -6.87 -11.16 8.03
C ARG A 40 -7.59 -10.34 6.97
N TYR A 41 -7.97 -9.12 7.27
CA TYR A 41 -8.61 -8.23 6.30
C TYR A 41 -8.00 -6.83 6.39
N LEU A 42 -8.09 -6.10 5.29
CA LEU A 42 -7.65 -4.71 5.19
C LEU A 42 -8.83 -3.89 4.68
N VAL A 43 -9.07 -2.75 5.32
CA VAL A 43 -10.00 -1.72 4.85
C VAL A 43 -9.18 -0.51 4.46
N ILE A 44 -9.42 0.00 3.27
CA ILE A 44 -8.73 1.17 2.70
C ILE A 44 -9.76 2.06 2.04
N ASP A 45 -9.48 3.36 1.97
CA ASP A 45 -10.34 4.26 1.22
C ASP A 45 -10.22 3.97 -0.28
N PHE A 46 -11.33 4.16 -0.99
CA PHE A 46 -11.40 3.80 -2.41
C PHE A 46 -10.44 4.64 -3.27
N SER A 47 -10.19 5.90 -2.90
CA SER A 47 -9.32 6.80 -3.68
C SER A 47 -7.86 6.41 -3.56
N SER A 48 -7.42 5.99 -2.37
CA SER A 48 -6.07 5.45 -2.16
C SER A 48 -5.91 4.09 -2.78
N ALA A 49 -6.94 3.23 -2.75
CA ALA A 49 -6.94 1.95 -3.45
C ALA A 49 -6.73 2.13 -4.96
N GLU A 50 -7.42 3.11 -5.56
CA GLU A 50 -7.25 3.46 -6.99
C GLU A 50 -5.84 3.97 -7.27
N LYS A 51 -5.29 4.85 -6.44
CA LYS A 51 -3.90 5.34 -6.58
C LYS A 51 -2.87 4.21 -6.46
N GLU A 52 -3.06 3.28 -5.53
CA GLU A 52 -2.15 2.15 -5.30
C GLU A 52 -2.23 1.13 -6.45
N LYS A 53 -3.43 0.89 -7.00
CA LYS A 53 -3.61 0.14 -8.25
C LYS A 53 -2.93 0.81 -9.44
N VAL A 54 -3.03 2.14 -9.55
CA VAL A 54 -2.40 2.91 -10.63
C VAL A 54 -0.87 2.96 -10.47
N ALA A 55 -0.34 2.97 -9.24
CA ALA A 55 1.10 2.95 -8.98
C ALA A 55 1.77 1.62 -9.41
N ASN A 56 1.03 0.50 -9.44
CA ASN A 56 1.51 -0.74 -10.08
C ASN A 56 1.62 -0.64 -11.61
N ASN A 57 1.03 0.41 -12.20
CA ASN A 57 1.24 0.84 -13.58
C ASN A 57 2.15 2.09 -13.64
N GLU A 58 3.08 2.30 -12.71
CA GLU A 58 4.30 3.00 -13.11
C GLU A 58 4.90 2.16 -14.22
N ASP A 59 4.63 2.60 -15.46
CA ASP A 59 5.02 1.94 -16.69
C ASP A 59 6.43 1.39 -16.50
N VAL A 60 6.60 0.08 -16.67
CA VAL A 60 7.93 -0.57 -16.70
C VAL A 60 8.88 0.25 -17.57
N PHE A 61 8.34 0.93 -18.58
CA PHE A 61 9.01 1.92 -19.41
C PHE A 61 9.59 3.11 -18.64
N ALA A 62 8.81 3.80 -17.77
CA ALA A 62 9.29 4.92 -16.96
C ALA A 62 10.39 4.49 -15.96
N ILE A 63 10.25 3.30 -15.36
CA ILE A 63 11.27 2.71 -14.49
C ILE A 63 12.54 2.39 -15.31
N SER A 64 12.36 1.79 -16.49
CA SER A 64 13.46 1.44 -17.40
C SER A 64 14.20 2.68 -17.88
N GLU A 65 13.50 3.74 -18.29
CA GLU A 65 14.13 5.01 -18.71
C GLU A 65 14.94 5.63 -17.58
N ARG A 66 14.41 5.63 -16.35
CA ARG A 66 15.13 6.15 -15.18
C ARG A 66 16.38 5.33 -14.87
N LEU A 67 16.29 4.00 -14.93
CA LEU A 67 17.42 3.09 -14.71
C LEU A 67 18.49 3.22 -15.80
N ILE A 68 18.09 3.34 -17.07
CA ILE A 68 19.00 3.53 -18.21
C ILE A 68 19.71 4.87 -18.09
N LYS A 69 18.98 5.97 -17.81
CA LYS A 69 19.59 7.30 -17.60
C LYS A 69 20.60 7.29 -16.46
N ARG A 70 20.28 6.65 -15.34
CA ARG A 70 21.15 6.61 -14.15
C ARG A 70 22.42 5.79 -14.37
N ASN A 71 22.36 4.72 -15.16
CA ASN A 71 23.46 3.77 -15.36
C ASN A 71 24.05 3.83 -16.78
N MET A 72 23.79 4.90 -17.52
CA MET A 72 24.17 5.03 -18.93
C MET A 72 25.68 4.87 -19.15
N GLU A 73 26.51 5.35 -18.22
CA GLU A 73 27.96 5.16 -18.28
C GLU A 73 28.38 3.70 -18.04
N ALA A 74 27.74 3.00 -17.11
CA ALA A 74 28.01 1.59 -16.85
C ALA A 74 27.64 0.71 -18.05
N TYR A 75 26.51 0.99 -18.71
CA TYR A 75 26.12 0.29 -19.93
C TYR A 75 27.08 0.53 -21.10
N LYS A 76 27.63 1.75 -21.24
CA LYS A 76 28.65 2.04 -22.27
C LYS A 76 29.95 1.27 -22.06
N VAL A 77 30.33 1.01 -20.81
CA VAL A 77 31.53 0.22 -20.48
C VAL A 77 31.30 -1.26 -20.73
N LEU A 78 30.10 -1.78 -20.43
CA LEU A 78 29.74 -3.18 -20.64
C LEU A 78 29.49 -3.55 -22.12
N ALA A 79 29.21 -2.56 -22.97
CA ALA A 79 28.98 -2.75 -24.40
C ALA A 79 30.28 -2.78 -25.24
N LYS A 80 31.45 -2.71 -24.59
CA LYS A 80 32.78 -2.74 -25.22
C LYS A 80 33.45 -4.09 -24.96
#